data_AF-A0A358D156-F1
#
_entry.id   AF-A0A358D156-F1
#
_cell.length_a   1.000
_cell.length_b   1.000
_cell.length_c   1.000
_cell.angle_alpha   90.00
_cell.angle_beta   90.00
_cell.angle_gamma   90.00
#
_symmetry.space_group_name_H-M   'P 1'
#
loop_
_entity.id
_entity.type
_entity.pdbx_description
1 polymer ?
#
loop_
_entity_poly.entity_id
_entity_poly.type
_entity_poly.pdbx_seq_one_letter_code
_entity_poly.pdbx_strand_id
1 'polypeptide(L)'
;VLDFKGTDKLYLPSDQIEFIRPYIGGETPSLSRMGGAEFAKQKQRVRSAVSEIAQELVVLYQTRLQTTGHSFPAETQWMKELSESFLFEETPDQLTAIQEVLSDMESPHPMDRLICGDVGFGKTEVAMRAAFSAVAEGKQVAVLVPTTLLAQQHHQTFEERFAGHPVRVAALSRFLTSAQQRQVIAETIAGEVDVLIGTHRLLSEDVRFKNLGLLIVDEEQRF
;
A
#
# COMPACT_ATOMS: atom_id res chain seq x y z
N VAL A 1 -6.83 24.01 34.59
CA VAL A 1 -8.28 23.88 34.81
C VAL A 1 -8.89 23.40 33.51
N LEU A 2 -9.79 22.42 33.55
CA LEU A 2 -10.49 21.88 32.38
C LEU A 2 -12.00 22.08 32.56
N ASP A 3 -12.67 22.68 31.56
CA ASP A 3 -14.11 22.85 31.55
C ASP A 3 -14.80 21.63 30.91
N PHE A 4 -15.85 21.13 31.57
CA PHE A 4 -16.69 20.03 31.11
C PHE A 4 -18.06 20.56 30.64
N LYS A 5 -18.92 19.71 30.07
CA LYS A 5 -20.23 20.11 29.56
C LYS A 5 -21.09 20.74 30.67
N GLY A 6 -21.58 21.95 30.43
CA GLY A 6 -22.36 22.71 31.41
C GLY A 6 -21.48 23.70 32.14
N THR A 7 -21.49 23.66 33.48
CA THR A 7 -20.71 24.55 34.35
C THR A 7 -19.63 23.81 35.15
N ASP A 8 -19.41 22.53 34.86
CA ASP A 8 -18.50 21.66 35.60
C ASP A 8 -17.03 21.98 35.28
N LYS A 9 -16.18 22.05 36.31
CA LYS A 9 -14.74 22.34 36.16
C LYS A 9 -13.90 21.31 36.90
N LEU A 10 -12.85 20.81 36.24
CA LEU A 10 -11.85 19.93 36.83
C LEU A 10 -10.55 20.69 37.07
N TYR A 11 -10.10 20.68 38.33
CA TYR A 11 -8.81 21.19 38.73
C TYR A 11 -7.84 20.02 38.82
N LEU A 12 -7.05 19.83 37.76
CA LEU A 12 -6.00 18.82 37.74
C LEU A 12 -4.72 19.42 38.32
N PRO A 13 -4.11 18.79 39.35
CA PRO A 13 -2.82 19.23 39.85
C PRO A 13 -1.71 18.92 38.83
N SER A 14 -0.64 19.72 38.86
CA SER A 14 0.39 19.73 37.82
C SER A 14 1.19 18.42 37.72
N ASP A 15 1.20 17.63 38.78
CA ASP A 15 1.83 16.32 38.89
C ASP A 15 1.02 15.19 38.22
N GLN A 16 -0.20 15.48 37.73
CA GLN A 16 -1.08 14.54 37.02
C GLN A 16 -1.25 14.89 35.53
N ILE A 17 -0.41 15.77 35.00
CA ILE A 17 -0.53 16.30 33.64
C ILE A 17 -0.42 15.21 32.55
N GLU A 18 0.17 14.06 32.87
CA GLU A 18 0.32 12.89 32.00
C GLU A 18 -1.02 12.27 31.56
N PHE A 19 -2.10 12.51 32.30
CA PHE A 19 -3.45 12.07 31.94
C PHE A 19 -4.12 12.97 30.89
N ILE A 20 -3.51 14.11 30.55
CA ILE A 20 -3.99 15.02 29.52
C ILE A 20 -3.28 14.71 28.20
N ARG A 21 -4.09 14.56 27.15
CA ARG A 21 -3.64 14.57 25.76
C ARG A 21 -4.44 15.61 24.99
N PRO A 22 -3.79 16.40 24.11
CA PRO A 22 -4.53 17.27 23.20
C PRO A 22 -5.45 16.41 22.33
N TYR A 23 -6.68 16.87 22.12
CA TYR A 23 -7.60 16.21 21.20
C TYR A 23 -7.11 16.42 19.76
N ILE A 24 -6.93 15.33 19.03
CA ILE A 24 -6.58 15.33 17.62
C ILE A 24 -7.69 14.56 16.91
N GLY A 25 -8.63 15.30 16.33
CA GLY A 25 -9.69 14.79 15.49
C GLY A 25 -10.18 15.93 14.62
N GLY A 26 -10.41 15.69 13.33
CA GLY A 26 -10.77 16.74 12.36
C GLY A 26 -12.14 17.38 12.57
N GLU A 27 -12.83 17.08 13.67
CA GLU A 27 -14.18 17.54 13.99
C GLU A 27 -14.18 18.27 15.34
N THR A 28 -15.20 19.10 15.56
CA THR A 28 -15.36 19.76 16.87
C THR A 28 -15.94 18.75 17.88
N PRO A 29 -15.20 18.35 18.94
CA PRO A 29 -15.68 17.33 19.86
C PRO A 29 -16.78 17.89 20.76
N SER A 30 -17.76 17.05 21.12
CA SER A 30 -18.71 17.37 22.17
C SER A 30 -18.08 17.19 23.55
N LEU A 31 -18.24 18.16 24.45
CA LEU A 31 -17.77 18.03 25.83
C LEU A 31 -18.53 16.92 26.57
N SER A 32 -17.81 16.15 27.39
CA SER A 32 -18.40 15.13 28.28
C SER A 32 -18.94 15.78 29.56
N ARG A 33 -19.95 15.16 30.21
CA ARG A 33 -20.39 15.53 31.56
C ARG A 33 -19.48 14.92 32.63
N MET A 34 -19.22 15.65 33.72
CA MET A 34 -18.44 15.10 34.84
C MET A 34 -19.27 14.05 35.61
N GLY A 35 -18.63 12.95 36.01
CA GLY A 35 -19.29 11.85 36.74
C GLY A 35 -20.27 10.99 35.92
N GLY A 36 -20.45 11.29 34.62
CA GLY A 36 -21.29 10.52 33.72
C GLY A 36 -20.63 9.21 33.26
N ALA A 37 -21.45 8.18 32.99
CA ALA A 37 -20.98 6.91 32.45
C ALA A 37 -20.67 6.94 30.94
N GLU A 38 -20.98 8.06 30.25
CA GLU A 38 -20.84 8.21 28.79
C GLU A 38 -19.40 7.98 28.32
N PHE A 39 -18.43 8.64 28.96
CA PHE A 39 -17.01 8.49 28.63
C PHE A 39 -16.51 7.06 28.85
N ALA A 40 -16.90 6.43 29.96
CA ALA A 40 -16.53 5.04 30.25
C ALA A 40 -17.12 4.07 29.23
N LYS A 41 -18.39 4.24 28.84
CA LYS A 41 -19.04 3.45 27.80
C LYS A 41 -18.37 3.64 26.43
N GLN A 42 -18.06 4.88 26.05
CA GLN A 42 -17.37 5.18 24.80
C GLN A 42 -15.96 4.57 24.78
N LYS A 43 -15.20 4.69 25.88
CA LYS A 43 -13.88 4.07 26.03
C LYS A 43 -13.95 2.54 25.91
N GLN A 44 -14.95 1.92 26.54
CA GLN A 44 -15.14 0.47 26.45
C GLN A 44 -15.47 0.05 25.01
N ARG A 45 -16.36 0.77 24.33
CA ARG A 45 -16.72 0.50 22.93
C ARG A 45 -15.51 0.61 22.00
N VAL A 46 -14.72 1.67 22.12
CA VAL A 46 -13.49 1.86 21.33
C VAL A 46 -12.49 0.75 21.63
N ARG A 47 -12.31 0.38 22.91
CA ARG A 47 -11.41 -0.71 23.29
C ARG A 47 -11.83 -2.05 22.68
N SER A 48 -13.13 -2.35 22.67
CA SER A 48 -13.65 -3.55 22.01
C SER A 48 -13.35 -3.54 20.51
N ALA A 49 -13.64 -2.44 19.81
CA ALA A 49 -13.37 -2.32 18.37
C ALA A 49 -11.86 -2.46 18.05
N VAL A 50 -10.99 -1.83 18.85
CA VAL A 50 -9.53 -1.98 18.69
C VAL A 50 -9.10 -3.44 18.91
N SER A 51 -9.70 -4.13 19.89
CA SER A 51 -9.40 -5.53 20.15
C SER A 51 -9.85 -6.45 19.02
N GLU A 52 -10.97 -6.16 18.37
CA GLU A 52 -11.47 -6.88 17.20
C GLU A 52 -10.48 -6.74 16.02
N ILE A 53 -10.08 -5.51 15.69
CA ILE A 53 -9.09 -5.25 14.62
C ILE A 53 -7.75 -5.93 14.94
N ALA A 54 -7.27 -5.84 16.18
CA ALA A 54 -6.02 -6.48 16.57
C ALA A 54 -6.09 -8.01 16.40
N GLN A 55 -7.23 -8.62 16.74
CA GLN A 55 -7.45 -10.05 16.56
C GLN A 55 -7.47 -10.44 15.07
N GLU A 56 -8.15 -9.65 14.23
CA GLU A 56 -8.18 -9.87 12.77
C GLU A 56 -6.77 -9.81 12.17
N LEU A 57 -5.95 -8.83 12.57
CA LEU A 57 -4.56 -8.72 12.12
C LEU A 57 -3.73 -9.93 12.56
N VAL A 58 -3.85 -10.38 13.82
CA VAL A 58 -3.14 -11.57 14.30
C VAL A 58 -3.50 -12.80 13.47
N VAL A 59 -4.80 -13.01 13.20
CA VAL A 59 -5.27 -14.13 12.38
C VAL A 59 -4.74 -14.03 10.95
N LEU A 60 -4.70 -12.82 10.37
CA LEU A 60 -4.14 -12.56 9.04
C LEU A 60 -2.65 -12.94 8.98
N TYR A 61 -1.84 -12.48 9.94
CA TYR A 61 -0.41 -12.79 10.00
C TYR A 61 -0.14 -14.28 10.22
N GLN A 62 -0.94 -14.95 11.07
CA GLN A 62 -0.83 -16.40 11.24
C GLN A 62 -1.11 -17.14 9.95
N THR A 63 -2.19 -16.76 9.25
CA THR A 63 -2.56 -17.36 7.96
C THR A 63 -1.43 -17.17 6.94
N ARG A 64 -0.81 -15.99 6.90
CA ARG A 64 0.28 -15.66 6.00
C ARG A 64 1.53 -16.50 6.26
N LEU A 65 1.95 -16.64 7.52
CA LEU A 65 3.11 -17.45 7.90
C LEU A 65 2.92 -18.95 7.60
N GLN A 66 1.67 -19.43 7.61
CA GLN A 66 1.34 -20.82 7.24
C GLN A 66 1.16 -21.02 5.75
N THR A 67 0.92 -19.94 4.99
CA THR A 67 0.76 -19.99 3.54
C THR A 67 2.12 -20.06 2.88
N THR A 68 2.33 -21.05 2.02
CA THR A 68 3.51 -21.09 1.15
C THR A 68 3.33 -20.04 0.04
N GLY A 69 4.23 -19.06 0.02
CA GLY A 69 4.34 -18.04 -1.01
C GLY A 69 5.21 -18.48 -2.19
N HIS A 70 5.62 -17.51 -2.99
CA HIS A 70 6.57 -17.70 -4.08
C HIS A 70 7.78 -16.80 -3.82
N SER A 71 8.96 -17.41 -3.73
CA SER A 71 10.22 -16.71 -3.54
C SER A 71 10.72 -16.15 -4.87
N PHE A 72 11.03 -14.86 -4.88
CA PHE A 72 11.67 -14.16 -6.00
C PHE A 72 13.14 -13.90 -5.68
N PRO A 73 14.11 -14.38 -6.47
CA PRO A 73 15.52 -14.11 -6.23
C PRO A 73 15.84 -12.60 -6.28
N ALA A 74 16.58 -12.07 -5.30
CA ALA A 74 16.85 -10.63 -5.23
C ALA A 74 17.86 -10.15 -6.26
N GLU A 75 18.78 -11.00 -6.72
CA GLU A 75 19.92 -10.57 -7.53
C GLU A 75 19.97 -11.27 -8.89
N THR A 76 19.50 -10.55 -9.92
CA THR A 76 19.66 -10.94 -11.33
C THR A 76 20.53 -9.91 -12.06
N GLN A 77 21.16 -10.32 -13.16
CA GLN A 77 21.93 -9.39 -14.00
C GLN A 77 21.07 -8.22 -14.51
N TRP A 78 19.82 -8.50 -14.88
CA TRP A 78 18.88 -7.46 -15.29
C TRP A 78 18.50 -6.51 -14.16
N MET A 79 18.40 -6.98 -12.91
CA MET A 79 18.16 -6.09 -11.76
C MET A 79 19.33 -5.12 -11.55
N LYS A 80 20.57 -5.56 -11.77
CA LYS A 80 21.75 -4.69 -11.72
C LYS A 80 21.70 -3.62 -12.79
N GLU A 81 21.45 -4.02 -14.04
CA GLU A 81 21.32 -3.09 -15.17
C GLU A 81 20.19 -2.07 -14.94
N LEU A 82 19.04 -2.52 -14.45
CA LEU A 82 17.93 -1.65 -14.09
C LEU A 82 18.38 -0.66 -13.00
N SER A 83 19.04 -1.13 -11.94
CA SER A 83 19.48 -0.28 -10.83
C SER A 83 20.52 0.76 -11.29
N GLU A 84 21.48 0.36 -12.12
CA GLU A 84 22.52 1.24 -12.68
C GLU A 84 21.95 2.28 -13.67
N SER A 85 20.82 2.00 -14.29
CA SER A 85 20.15 2.96 -15.18
C SER A 85 19.32 4.00 -14.43
N PHE A 86 19.26 3.96 -13.10
CA PHE A 86 18.55 4.95 -12.30
C PHE A 86 19.28 6.30 -12.33
N LEU A 87 18.57 7.37 -12.68
CA LEU A 87 19.18 8.69 -12.94
C LEU A 87 19.51 9.49 -11.69
N PHE A 88 19.09 9.03 -10.51
CA PHE A 88 19.26 9.72 -9.26
C PHE A 88 20.09 8.86 -8.31
N GLU A 89 20.79 9.50 -7.38
CA GLU A 89 21.45 8.78 -6.29
C GLU A 89 20.41 8.44 -5.21
N GLU A 90 20.32 7.16 -4.85
CA GLU A 90 19.39 6.73 -3.81
C GLU A 90 19.82 7.23 -2.44
N THR A 91 18.85 7.64 -1.63
CA THR A 91 19.10 7.98 -0.23
C THR A 91 19.31 6.71 0.62
N PRO A 92 19.95 6.81 1.80
CA PRO A 92 20.08 5.66 2.71
C PRO A 92 18.75 5.01 3.07
N ASP A 93 17.69 5.81 3.26
CA ASP A 93 16.34 5.31 3.56
C ASP A 93 15.73 4.58 2.36
N GLN A 94 15.95 5.07 1.13
CA GLN A 94 15.50 4.39 -0.09
C GLN A 94 16.22 3.06 -0.27
N LEU A 95 17.54 3.01 -0.09
CA LEU A 95 18.32 1.77 -0.17
C LEU A 95 17.83 0.74 0.86
N THR A 96 17.57 1.18 2.08
CA THR A 96 17.02 0.33 3.15
C THR A 96 15.64 -0.21 2.74
N ALA A 97 14.74 0.64 2.26
CA ALA A 97 13.41 0.22 1.82
C ALA A 97 13.47 -0.77 0.64
N ILE A 98 14.36 -0.54 -0.33
CA ILE A 98 14.57 -1.45 -1.47
C ILE A 98 15.06 -2.81 -0.98
N GLN A 99 16.09 -2.82 -0.12
CA GLN A 99 16.66 -4.06 0.41
C GLN A 99 15.63 -4.85 1.22
N GLU A 100 14.86 -4.19 2.07
CA GLU A 100 13.83 -4.84 2.87
C GLU A 100 12.70 -5.42 2.02
N VAL A 101 12.25 -4.70 0.98
CA VAL A 101 11.24 -5.20 0.04
C VAL A 101 11.76 -6.43 -0.71
N LEU A 102 12.98 -6.37 -1.26
CA LEU A 102 13.56 -7.48 -2.01
C LEU A 102 13.81 -8.71 -1.10
N SER A 103 14.25 -8.50 0.14
CA SER A 103 14.41 -9.56 1.13
C SER A 103 13.08 -10.22 1.51
N ASP A 104 12.00 -9.44 1.63
CA ASP A 104 10.67 -10.00 1.87
C ASP A 104 10.14 -10.77 0.65
N MET A 105 10.48 -10.34 -0.56
CA MET A 105 10.14 -11.04 -1.80
C MET A 105 10.91 -12.37 -1.97
N GLU A 106 12.13 -12.49 -1.44
CA GLU A 106 12.88 -13.75 -1.39
C GLU A 106 12.29 -14.77 -0.41
N SER A 107 11.57 -14.29 0.61
CA SER A 107 10.95 -15.12 1.63
C SER A 107 10.00 -16.18 1.04
N PRO A 108 9.93 -17.39 1.61
CA PRO A 108 8.93 -18.38 1.20
C PRO A 108 7.51 -18.03 1.67
N HIS A 109 7.33 -16.90 2.37
CA HIS A 109 6.03 -16.42 2.84
C HIS A 109 5.57 -15.22 2.00
N PRO A 110 4.25 -15.05 1.78
CA PRO A 110 3.75 -13.87 1.10
C PRO A 110 4.19 -12.58 1.82
N MET A 111 4.75 -11.62 1.07
CA MET A 111 5.09 -10.30 1.59
C MET A 111 3.83 -9.48 1.91
N ASP A 112 3.88 -8.70 2.98
CA ASP A 112 2.91 -7.64 3.30
C ASP A 112 3.66 -6.48 3.96
N ARG A 113 3.95 -5.45 3.15
CA ARG A 113 4.83 -4.35 3.51
C ARG A 113 4.23 -3.02 3.11
N LEU A 114 4.24 -2.08 4.06
CA LEU A 114 3.86 -0.69 3.86
C LEU A 114 5.12 0.18 3.74
N ILE A 115 5.23 0.93 2.65
CA ILE A 115 6.28 1.94 2.46
C ILE A 115 5.68 3.32 2.69
N CYS A 116 6.10 3.96 3.79
CA CYS A 116 5.71 5.32 4.13
C CYS A 116 6.81 6.32 3.73
N GLY A 117 6.42 7.42 3.11
CA GLY A 117 7.32 8.52 2.77
C GLY A 117 6.56 9.67 2.15
N ASP A 118 7.13 10.87 2.14
CA ASP A 118 6.47 12.04 1.55
C ASP A 118 6.46 11.97 0.00
N VAL A 119 5.74 12.90 -0.62
CA VAL A 119 5.72 13.04 -2.08
C VAL A 119 7.14 13.38 -2.56
N GLY A 120 7.63 12.66 -3.56
CA GLY A 120 8.98 12.86 -4.13
C GLY A 120 10.09 12.05 -3.46
N PHE A 121 9.81 11.26 -2.42
CA PHE A 121 10.82 10.44 -1.73
C PHE A 121 11.17 9.13 -2.46
N GLY A 122 10.83 9.00 -3.75
CA GLY A 122 11.21 7.84 -4.57
C GLY A 122 10.50 6.52 -4.25
N LYS A 123 9.34 6.55 -3.57
CA LYS A 123 8.51 5.34 -3.33
C LYS A 123 8.24 4.54 -4.60
N THR A 124 8.06 5.25 -5.72
CA THR A 124 7.83 4.64 -7.04
C THR A 124 9.01 3.79 -7.50
N GLU A 125 10.26 4.18 -7.21
CA GLU A 125 11.44 3.38 -7.58
C GLU A 125 11.51 2.08 -6.78
N VAL A 126 11.15 2.13 -5.49
CA VAL A 126 11.01 0.92 -4.65
C VAL A 126 10.00 -0.05 -5.27
N ALA A 127 8.83 0.46 -5.66
CA ALA A 127 7.78 -0.31 -6.31
C ALA A 127 8.21 -0.88 -7.67
N MET A 128 8.95 -0.12 -8.47
CA MET A 128 9.47 -0.57 -9.77
C MET A 128 10.49 -1.69 -9.64
N ARG A 129 11.41 -1.63 -8.67
CA ARG A 129 12.35 -2.73 -8.42
C ARG A 129 11.64 -4.00 -7.95
N ALA A 130 10.64 -3.87 -7.08
CA ALA A 130 9.80 -5.00 -6.69
C ALA A 130 9.06 -5.60 -7.90
N ALA A 131 8.43 -4.75 -8.72
CA ALA A 131 7.73 -5.20 -9.93
C ALA A 131 8.68 -5.90 -10.90
N PHE A 132 9.88 -5.35 -11.10
CA PHE A 132 10.86 -5.94 -12.01
C PHE A 132 11.39 -7.29 -11.51
N SER A 133 11.61 -7.45 -10.20
CA SER A 133 11.96 -8.74 -9.60
C SER A 133 10.88 -9.80 -9.88
N ALA A 134 9.60 -9.43 -9.77
CA ALA A 134 8.50 -10.34 -10.07
C ALA A 134 8.42 -10.71 -11.56
N VAL A 135 8.55 -9.72 -12.45
CA VAL A 135 8.50 -9.93 -13.90
C VAL A 135 9.69 -10.76 -14.40
N ALA A 136 10.88 -10.61 -13.82
CA ALA A 136 12.06 -11.38 -14.19
C ALA A 136 11.86 -12.90 -14.00
N GLU A 137 10.97 -13.31 -13.09
CA GLU A 137 10.57 -14.71 -12.85
C GLU A 137 9.30 -15.13 -13.62
N GLY A 138 8.86 -14.33 -14.59
CA GLY A 138 7.68 -14.61 -15.40
C GLY A 138 6.36 -14.51 -14.62
N LYS A 139 6.33 -13.75 -13.52
CA LYS A 139 5.09 -13.39 -12.84
C LYS A 139 4.54 -12.07 -13.37
N GLN A 140 3.22 -11.94 -13.31
CA GLN A 140 2.54 -10.68 -13.61
C GLN A 140 2.44 -9.81 -12.35
N VAL A 141 2.41 -8.50 -12.54
CA VAL A 141 2.28 -7.48 -11.50
C VAL A 141 1.01 -6.68 -11.72
N ALA A 142 0.25 -6.46 -10.66
CA ALA A 142 -0.86 -5.52 -10.64
C ALA A 142 -0.47 -4.27 -9.85
N VAL A 143 -0.71 -3.09 -10.42
CA VAL A 143 -0.52 -1.80 -9.71
C VAL A 143 -1.87 -1.11 -9.59
N LEU A 144 -2.41 -1.07 -8.38
CA LEU A 144 -3.70 -0.49 -8.06
C LEU A 144 -3.53 0.95 -7.57
N VAL A 145 -4.16 1.90 -8.28
CA VAL A 145 -4.05 3.35 -8.00
C VAL A 145 -5.44 4.00 -7.92
N PRO A 146 -5.64 5.05 -7.10
CA PRO A 146 -7.00 5.51 -6.79
C PRO A 146 -7.63 6.34 -7.90
N THR A 147 -6.84 6.89 -8.82
CA THR A 147 -7.34 7.79 -9.87
C THR A 147 -6.83 7.42 -11.25
N THR A 148 -7.61 7.76 -12.28
CA THR A 148 -7.22 7.54 -13.68
C THR A 148 -5.98 8.35 -14.07
N LEU A 149 -5.77 9.52 -13.47
CA LEU A 149 -4.57 10.34 -13.69
C LEU A 149 -3.32 9.64 -13.15
N LEU A 150 -3.37 9.13 -11.91
CA LEU A 150 -2.25 8.36 -11.34
C LEU A 150 -1.97 7.09 -12.16
N ALA A 151 -3.02 6.44 -12.71
CA ALA A 151 -2.84 5.27 -13.58
C ALA A 151 -2.04 5.60 -14.84
N GLN A 152 -2.29 6.75 -15.46
CA GLN A 152 -1.51 7.20 -16.61
C GLN A 152 -0.08 7.61 -16.23
N GLN A 153 0.09 8.31 -15.10
CA GLN A 153 1.42 8.71 -14.63
C GLN A 153 2.29 7.49 -14.35
N HIS A 154 1.79 6.53 -13.57
CA HIS A 154 2.51 5.28 -13.33
C HIS A 154 2.74 4.50 -14.62
N HIS A 155 1.75 4.43 -15.53
CA HIS A 155 1.94 3.75 -16.82
C HIS A 155 3.11 4.33 -17.61
N GLN A 156 3.16 5.65 -17.76
CA GLN A 156 4.26 6.33 -18.43
C GLN A 156 5.61 6.09 -17.72
N THR A 157 5.66 6.25 -16.39
CA THR A 157 6.93 6.09 -15.66
C THR A 157 7.43 4.65 -15.69
N PHE A 158 6.54 3.65 -15.61
CA PHE A 158 6.92 2.24 -15.73
C PHE A 158 7.39 1.89 -17.14
N GLU A 159 6.69 2.38 -18.18
CA GLU A 159 7.07 2.17 -19.58
C GLU A 159 8.46 2.78 -19.88
N GLU A 160 8.71 4.01 -19.42
CA GLU A 160 10.02 4.67 -19.55
C GLU A 160 11.11 3.93 -18.76
N ARG A 161 10.82 3.54 -17.51
CA ARG A 161 11.78 2.85 -16.64
C ARG A 161 12.20 1.49 -17.18
N PHE A 162 11.28 0.78 -17.84
CA PHE A 162 11.50 -0.56 -18.38
C PHE A 162 11.81 -0.61 -19.87
N ALA A 163 11.98 0.53 -20.54
CA ALA A 163 12.21 0.61 -21.99
C ALA A 163 13.43 -0.20 -22.50
N GLY A 164 14.44 -0.43 -21.65
CA GLY A 164 15.61 -1.26 -21.95
C GLY A 164 15.39 -2.78 -21.81
N HIS A 165 14.20 -3.21 -21.38
CA HIS A 165 13.90 -4.59 -21.03
C HIS A 165 12.66 -5.09 -21.79
N PRO A 166 12.54 -6.40 -22.04
CA PRO A 166 11.39 -6.99 -22.72
C PRO A 166 10.19 -7.12 -21.76
N VAL A 167 9.74 -6.01 -21.18
CA VAL A 167 8.63 -5.94 -20.22
C VAL A 167 7.46 -5.19 -20.84
N ARG A 168 6.30 -5.83 -20.89
CA ARG A 168 5.08 -5.23 -21.41
C ARG A 168 4.25 -4.62 -20.29
N VAL A 169 4.20 -3.28 -20.28
CA VAL A 169 3.39 -2.49 -19.35
C VAL A 169 2.10 -2.02 -20.04
N ALA A 170 0.95 -2.28 -19.43
CA ALA A 170 -0.34 -1.81 -19.91
C ALA A 170 -1.13 -1.08 -18.80
N ALA A 171 -2.04 -0.20 -19.20
CA ALA A 171 -2.93 0.50 -18.28
C ALA A 171 -4.40 0.14 -18.53
N LEU A 172 -5.17 -0.09 -17.46
CA LEU A 172 -6.62 -0.27 -17.50
C LEU A 172 -7.30 0.91 -16.82
N SER A 173 -7.70 1.89 -17.63
CA SER A 173 -8.23 3.17 -17.15
C SER A 173 -9.45 3.64 -17.96
N ARG A 174 -10.14 4.65 -17.45
CA ARG A 174 -11.30 5.29 -18.11
C ARG A 174 -10.95 6.02 -19.41
N PHE A 175 -9.67 6.23 -19.72
CA PHE A 175 -9.25 6.85 -20.98
C PHE A 175 -9.20 5.88 -22.15
N LEU A 176 -9.24 4.56 -21.89
CA LEU A 176 -9.36 3.56 -22.93
C LEU A 176 -10.81 3.38 -23.37
N THR A 177 -11.00 3.19 -24.67
CA THR A 177 -12.29 2.74 -25.22
C THR A 177 -12.61 1.31 -24.76
N SER A 178 -13.89 0.93 -24.80
CA SER A 178 -14.31 -0.43 -24.42
C SER A 178 -13.69 -1.52 -25.30
N ALA A 179 -13.30 -1.21 -26.54
CA ALA A 179 -12.56 -2.16 -27.39
C ALA A 179 -11.12 -2.36 -26.87
N GLN A 180 -10.41 -1.27 -26.59
CA GLN A 180 -9.05 -1.32 -26.05
C GLN A 180 -9.00 -1.98 -24.67
N GLN A 181 -9.95 -1.67 -23.77
CA GLN A 181 -10.03 -2.34 -22.46
C GLN A 181 -10.18 -3.85 -22.59
N ARG A 182 -11.08 -4.31 -23.48
CA ARG A 182 -11.28 -5.75 -23.73
C ARG A 182 -10.02 -6.42 -24.27
N GLN A 183 -9.29 -5.73 -25.14
CA GLN A 183 -8.01 -6.22 -25.66
C GLN A 183 -6.97 -6.36 -24.54
N VAL A 184 -6.74 -5.32 -23.74
CA VAL A 184 -5.78 -5.35 -22.63
C VAL A 184 -6.10 -6.46 -21.62
N ILE A 185 -7.39 -6.66 -21.32
CA ILE A 185 -7.86 -7.73 -20.43
C ILE A 185 -7.56 -9.11 -21.06
N ALA A 186 -7.87 -9.31 -22.34
CA ALA A 186 -7.59 -10.57 -23.02
C ALA A 186 -6.08 -10.90 -23.04
N GLU A 187 -5.24 -9.89 -23.30
CA GLU A 187 -3.79 -10.03 -23.31
C GLU A 187 -3.23 -10.30 -21.90
N THR A 188 -3.83 -9.70 -20.86
CA THR A 188 -3.49 -9.97 -19.45
C THR A 188 -3.81 -11.42 -19.08
N ILE A 189 -4.97 -11.93 -19.51
CA ILE A 189 -5.38 -13.32 -19.32
C ILE A 189 -4.44 -14.27 -20.08
N ALA A 190 -3.98 -13.89 -21.27
CA ALA A 190 -3.01 -14.66 -22.06
C ALA A 190 -1.60 -14.67 -21.45
N GLY A 191 -1.32 -13.75 -20.52
CA GLY A 191 0.01 -13.54 -19.92
C GLY A 191 0.95 -12.73 -20.80
N GLU A 192 0.41 -11.94 -21.72
CA GLU A 192 1.16 -11.03 -22.60
C GLU A 192 1.37 -9.65 -21.97
N VAL A 193 0.67 -9.33 -20.87
CA VAL A 193 0.91 -8.12 -20.09
C VAL A 193 1.64 -8.52 -18.82
N ASP A 194 2.87 -8.03 -18.65
CA ASP A 194 3.69 -8.31 -17.47
C ASP A 194 3.29 -7.42 -16.30
N VAL A 195 3.02 -6.13 -16.57
CA VAL A 195 2.60 -5.16 -15.56
C VAL A 195 1.29 -4.51 -15.98
N LEU A 196 0.23 -4.72 -15.21
CA LEU A 196 -1.07 -4.11 -15.43
C LEU A 196 -1.34 -3.04 -14.36
N ILE A 197 -1.41 -1.78 -14.78
CA ILE A 197 -1.66 -0.62 -13.93
C ILE A 197 -3.12 -0.20 -14.07
N GLY A 198 -3.83 0.05 -12.99
CA GLY A 198 -5.24 0.41 -13.11
C GLY A 198 -5.89 0.87 -11.83
N THR A 199 -7.13 1.32 -11.98
CA THR A 199 -7.96 1.75 -10.85
C THR A 199 -8.75 0.58 -10.27
N HIS A 200 -9.80 0.85 -9.49
CA HIS A 200 -10.79 -0.16 -9.06
C HIS A 200 -11.30 -1.07 -10.19
N ARG A 201 -11.16 -0.66 -11.46
CA ARG A 201 -11.42 -1.51 -12.63
C ARG A 201 -10.64 -2.84 -12.62
N LEU A 202 -9.46 -2.90 -12.00
CA LEU A 202 -8.68 -4.13 -11.81
C LEU A 202 -9.37 -5.15 -10.90
N LEU A 203 -10.26 -4.70 -10.01
CA LEU A 203 -10.98 -5.53 -9.06
C LEU A 203 -12.27 -6.14 -9.65
N SER A 204 -12.58 -5.85 -10.90
CA SER A 204 -13.75 -6.41 -11.58
C SER A 204 -13.52 -7.89 -11.94
N GLU A 205 -14.58 -8.70 -11.86
CA GLU A 205 -14.50 -10.17 -12.03
C GLU A 205 -13.93 -10.66 -13.37
N ASP A 206 -14.02 -9.82 -14.41
CA ASP A 206 -13.53 -10.12 -15.77
C ASP A 206 -12.02 -9.90 -15.92
N VAL A 207 -11.36 -9.23 -14.98
CA VAL A 207 -9.91 -9.07 -14.95
C VAL A 207 -9.30 -10.27 -14.26
N ARG A 208 -8.66 -11.14 -15.03
CA ARG A 208 -7.93 -12.30 -14.51
C ARG A 208 -6.50 -12.29 -15.01
N PHE A 209 -5.59 -12.61 -14.12
CA PHE A 209 -4.18 -12.80 -14.43
C PHE A 209 -3.90 -14.27 -14.65
N LYS A 210 -3.01 -14.58 -15.60
CA LYS A 210 -2.50 -15.93 -15.82
C LYS A 210 -1.64 -16.39 -14.64
N ASN A 211 -0.81 -15.51 -14.11
CA ASN A 211 0.18 -15.85 -13.07
C ASN A 211 0.57 -14.59 -12.26
N LEU A 212 -0.39 -13.99 -11.55
CA LEU A 212 -0.13 -12.84 -10.67
C LEU A 212 0.84 -13.23 -9.55
N GLY A 213 1.93 -12.48 -9.40
CA GLY A 213 2.93 -12.70 -8.35
C GLY A 213 3.10 -11.53 -7.39
N LEU A 214 2.75 -10.31 -7.80
CA LEU A 214 2.88 -9.12 -6.96
C LEU A 214 1.69 -8.17 -7.16
N LEU A 215 1.17 -7.65 -6.06
CA LEU A 215 0.21 -6.55 -6.02
C LEU A 215 0.88 -5.35 -5.35
N ILE A 216 0.89 -4.22 -6.04
CA ILE A 216 1.31 -2.92 -5.51
C ILE A 216 0.06 -2.06 -5.37
N VAL A 217 -0.18 -1.51 -4.19
CA VAL A 217 -1.26 -0.57 -3.93
C VAL A 217 -0.64 0.78 -3.60
N ASP A 218 -0.99 1.81 -4.37
CA ASP A 218 -0.53 3.18 -4.13
C ASP A 218 -1.65 4.04 -3.55
N GLU A 219 -1.35 4.88 -2.56
CA GLU A 219 -2.32 5.73 -1.87
C GLU A 219 -3.55 4.95 -1.32
N GLU A 220 -3.30 3.86 -0.59
CA GLU A 220 -4.32 2.94 -0.06
C GLU A 220 -5.45 3.67 0.71
N GLN A 221 -5.13 4.73 1.45
CA GLN A 221 -6.09 5.52 2.22
C GLN A 221 -7.19 6.21 1.39
N ARG A 222 -7.07 6.20 0.05
CA ARG A 222 -8.04 6.80 -0.88
C ARG A 222 -9.01 5.78 -1.49
N PHE A 223 -8.87 4.49 -1.17
CA PHE A 223 -9.74 3.41 -1.65
C PHE A 223 -10.95 3.17 -0.76
#